data_AF-A0A7C1L0V0-F1
#
_entry.id   AF-A0A7C1L0V0-F1
#
_cell.length_a   1.000
_cell.length_b   1.000
_cell.length_c   1.000
_cell.angle_alpha   90.00
_cell.angle_beta   90.00
_cell.angle_gamma   90.00
#
_symmetry.space_group_name_H-M   'P 1'
#
loop_
_entity.id
_entity.type
_entity.pdbx_description
1 polymer ?
#
loop_
_entity_poly.entity_id
_entity_poly.type
_entity_poly.pdbx_seq_one_letter_code
_entity_poly.pdbx_strand_id
1 'polypeptide(L)'
;MPITPLTLPAFPRSKLFVDVKEQEFTREYLDYLIDLFNRVGGASFFIPDFSPLTASRIVATDSDGEAESVTDLTNWILGTTGQITVTDNGDGTVTLSDAPNTTRITNADSPYTTLSNDRNIFTNTDNDPIIMNLVVGSKGIYHRIANTGSSGNAVTLNPNGMDLLLGSNSSVKLLDGDVLIIVYEASGPEGWW
;
A
#
# COMPACT_ATOMS: atom_id res chain seq x y z
N MET A 1 27.18 61.77 19.77
CA MET A 1 27.04 60.78 20.85
C MET A 1 28.27 59.89 20.84
N PRO A 2 28.98 59.69 21.96
CA PRO A 2 30.07 58.73 22.01
C PRO A 2 29.50 57.32 21.90
N ILE A 3 30.00 56.55 20.94
CA ILE A 3 29.70 55.13 20.78
C ILE A 3 30.44 54.37 21.89
N THR A 4 29.69 53.78 22.81
CA THR A 4 30.24 52.89 23.83
C THR A 4 30.83 51.66 23.13
N PRO A 5 32.12 51.33 23.31
CA PRO A 5 32.71 50.15 22.71
C PRO A 5 31.96 48.90 23.17
N LEU A 6 31.58 48.04 22.24
CA LEU A 6 30.96 46.76 22.55
C LEU A 6 32.00 45.89 23.27
N THR A 7 31.81 45.66 24.58
CA THR A 7 32.64 44.73 25.34
C THR A 7 32.30 43.32 24.90
N LEU A 8 33.14 42.73 24.06
CA LEU A 8 32.99 41.33 23.67
C LEU A 8 33.18 40.43 24.90
N PRO A 9 32.31 39.44 25.13
CA PRO A 9 32.51 38.46 26.20
C PRO A 9 33.85 37.75 25.99
N ALA A 10 34.58 37.55 27.07
CA ALA A 10 35.88 36.88 27.01
C ALA A 10 35.69 35.45 26.48
N PHE A 11 36.20 35.20 25.27
CA PHE A 11 36.31 33.84 24.76
C PHE A 11 37.19 33.03 25.73
N PRO A 12 36.77 31.84 26.19
CA PRO A 12 37.76 30.86 26.57
C PRO A 12 38.62 30.63 25.32
N ARG A 13 39.91 30.99 25.40
CA ARG A 13 40.89 30.61 24.38
C ARG A 13 41.04 29.11 24.43
N SER A 14 40.09 28.41 23.79
CA SER A 14 40.24 27.01 23.45
C SER A 14 41.44 26.90 22.51
N LYS A 15 42.33 25.94 22.76
CA LYS A 15 43.52 25.65 21.96
C LYS A 15 43.19 25.09 20.56
N LEU A 16 42.05 25.45 19.97
CA LEU A 16 41.46 24.78 18.80
C LEU A 16 42.00 25.25 17.44
N PHE A 17 43.11 26.00 17.42
CA PHE A 17 43.83 26.32 16.19
C PHE A 17 45.19 25.63 16.19
N VAL A 18 45.17 24.29 16.23
CA VAL A 18 46.32 23.48 15.84
C VAL A 18 45.82 22.23 15.09
N ASP A 19 45.92 22.31 13.76
CA ASP A 19 46.27 21.26 12.79
C ASP A 19 45.46 19.93 12.66
N VAL A 20 44.88 19.77 11.46
CA VAL A 20 44.97 18.60 10.53
C VAL A 20 44.19 17.30 10.78
N LYS A 21 43.33 17.14 11.79
CA LYS A 21 42.33 16.04 11.75
C LYS A 21 40.96 16.51 12.18
N GLU A 22 40.03 16.44 11.23
CA GLU A 22 38.57 16.42 11.42
C GLU A 22 38.07 17.40 12.50
N GLN A 23 37.94 18.67 12.13
CA GLN A 23 37.12 19.59 12.92
C GLN A 23 35.66 19.13 12.78
N GLU A 24 35.19 18.36 13.75
CA GLU A 24 33.77 18.11 13.93
C GLU A 24 33.11 19.42 14.32
N PHE A 25 32.38 20.02 13.38
CA PHE A 25 31.49 21.14 13.65
C PHE A 25 30.36 20.65 14.56
N THR A 26 30.52 20.84 15.87
CA THR A 26 29.48 20.48 16.83
C THR A 26 28.24 21.36 16.63
N ARG A 27 27.06 20.84 17.00
CA ARG A 27 25.80 21.60 16.90
C ARG A 27 25.87 22.93 17.65
N GLU A 28 26.54 22.97 18.80
CA GLU A 28 26.78 24.20 19.58
C GLU A 28 27.57 25.27 18.81
N TYR A 29 28.56 24.86 18.01
CA TYR A 29 29.33 25.80 17.20
C TYR A 29 28.51 26.35 16.03
N LEU A 30 27.67 25.53 15.42
CA LEU A 30 26.73 25.96 14.37
C LEU A 30 25.69 26.94 14.93
N ASP A 31 25.11 26.65 16.09
CA ASP A 31 24.15 27.54 16.78
C ASP A 31 24.79 28.90 17.11
N TYR A 32 26.06 28.92 17.53
CA TYR A 32 26.81 30.15 17.74
C TYR A 32 27.02 30.96 16.45
N LEU A 33 27.38 30.30 15.35
CA LEU A 33 27.53 30.99 14.06
C LEU A 33 26.19 31.57 13.58
N ILE A 34 25.08 30.87 13.80
CA ILE A 34 23.73 31.38 13.50
C ILE A 34 23.41 32.63 14.33
N ASP A 35 23.66 32.62 15.65
CA ASP A 35 23.47 33.80 16.51
C ASP A 35 24.28 35.00 15.99
N LEU A 36 25.55 34.77 15.67
CA LEU A 36 26.41 35.82 15.13
C LEU A 36 25.88 36.37 13.80
N PHE A 37 25.41 35.50 12.90
CA PHE A 37 24.88 35.88 11.59
C PHE A 37 23.58 36.70 11.72
N ASN A 38 22.69 36.29 12.62
CA ASN A 38 21.47 37.02 12.93
C ASN A 38 21.77 38.40 13.54
N ARG A 39 22.81 38.50 14.39
CA ARG A 39 23.21 39.77 15.03
C ARG A 39 23.83 40.79 14.07
N VAL A 40 24.41 40.35 12.96
CA VAL A 40 24.92 41.25 11.90
C VAL A 40 23.86 41.60 10.85
N GLY A 41 22.60 41.23 11.08
CA GLY A 41 21.49 41.52 10.17
C GLY A 41 21.48 40.64 8.92
N GLY A 42 22.16 39.49 8.94
CA GLY A 42 22.04 38.47 7.91
C GLY A 42 20.63 37.88 7.92
N ALA A 43 20.14 37.45 6.76
CA ALA A 43 18.93 36.62 6.70
C ALA A 43 19.16 35.35 7.53
N SER A 44 18.14 34.92 8.28
CA SER A 44 18.21 33.72 9.11
C SER A 44 18.62 32.51 8.27
N PHE A 45 19.79 31.96 8.57
CA PHE A 45 20.23 30.68 8.00
C PHE A 45 19.48 29.57 8.73
N PHE A 46 18.60 28.87 8.02
CA PHE A 46 17.85 27.74 8.56
C PHE A 46 18.74 26.49 8.51
N ILE A 47 18.99 25.87 9.66
CA ILE A 47 19.56 24.53 9.74
C ILE A 47 18.40 23.58 10.04
N PRO A 48 18.12 22.59 9.18
CA PRO A 48 17.08 21.62 9.44
C PRO A 48 17.35 20.85 10.73
N ASP A 49 16.35 20.73 11.61
CA ASP A 49 16.46 19.85 12.76
C ASP A 49 16.03 18.43 12.38
N PHE A 50 16.98 17.51 12.36
CA PHE A 50 16.74 16.09 12.10
C PHE A 50 16.60 15.25 13.36
N SER A 51 16.65 15.87 14.55
CA SER A 51 16.45 15.17 15.83
C SER A 51 15.09 14.46 15.99
N PRO A 52 13.97 14.91 15.39
CA PRO A 52 12.69 14.22 15.52
C PRO A 52 12.55 13.03 14.53
N LEU A 53 13.50 12.82 13.63
CA LEU A 53 13.39 11.77 12.63
C LEU A 53 13.58 10.38 13.23
N THR A 54 12.76 9.44 12.79
CA THR A 54 12.87 8.02 13.11
C THR A 54 13.95 7.37 12.25
N ALA A 55 14.85 6.62 12.89
CA ALA A 55 15.89 5.88 12.19
C ALA A 55 15.31 4.89 11.17
N SER A 56 16.02 4.70 10.05
CA SER A 56 15.65 3.79 8.96
C SER A 56 14.32 4.10 8.26
N ARG A 57 13.75 5.30 8.45
CA ARG A 57 12.47 5.69 7.85
C ARG A 57 12.64 6.66 6.68
N ILE A 58 11.73 6.59 5.71
CA ILE A 58 11.63 7.59 4.65
C ILE A 58 11.27 8.95 5.28
N VAL A 59 11.88 10.02 4.77
CA VAL A 59 11.65 11.40 5.18
C VAL A 59 10.87 12.12 4.08
N ALA A 60 9.89 12.92 4.48
CA ALA A 60 9.12 13.82 3.63
C ALA A 60 9.12 15.23 4.24
N THR A 61 8.54 16.20 3.54
CA THR A 61 8.26 17.52 4.11
C THR A 61 6.81 17.60 4.54
N ASP A 62 6.55 18.20 5.69
CA ASP A 62 5.19 18.48 6.15
C ASP A 62 4.56 19.71 5.44
N SER A 63 3.41 20.18 5.93
CA SER A 63 2.72 21.35 5.38
C SER A 63 3.48 22.68 5.58
N ASP A 64 4.38 22.73 6.54
CA ASP A 64 5.20 23.91 6.85
C ASP A 64 6.56 23.85 6.13
N GLY A 65 6.85 22.74 5.44
CA GLY A 65 8.09 22.52 4.68
C GLY A 65 9.21 21.90 5.51
N GLU A 66 8.90 21.44 6.71
CA GLU A 66 9.86 20.86 7.66
C GLU A 66 10.05 19.36 7.40
N ALA A 67 11.27 18.86 7.65
CA ALA A 67 11.58 17.45 7.46
C ALA A 67 10.89 16.58 8.54
N GLU A 68 10.07 15.63 8.12
CA GLU A 68 9.33 14.72 8.98
C GLU A 68 9.50 13.27 8.50
N SER A 69 9.52 12.31 9.44
CA SER A 69 9.43 10.90 9.08
C SER A 69 8.03 10.56 8.58
N VAL A 70 7.94 9.88 7.44
CA VAL A 70 6.68 9.36 6.92
C VAL A 70 6.05 8.41 7.94
N THR A 71 4.89 8.77 8.48
CA THR A 71 4.25 8.06 9.60
C THR A 71 3.59 6.73 9.21
N ASP A 72 3.20 6.58 7.96
CA ASP A 72 2.69 5.35 7.36
C ASP A 72 3.26 5.21 5.95
N LEU A 73 4.15 4.23 5.77
CA LEU A 73 4.83 3.98 4.50
C LEU A 73 3.86 3.49 3.40
N THR A 74 2.67 2.99 3.75
CA THR A 74 1.67 2.52 2.78
C THR A 74 1.07 3.68 1.96
N ASN A 75 1.07 4.90 2.48
CA ASN A 75 0.56 6.09 1.77
C ASN A 75 1.34 6.42 0.50
N TRP A 76 2.59 5.97 0.39
CA TRP A 76 3.42 6.16 -0.79
C TRP A 76 3.23 5.06 -1.85
N ILE A 77 2.48 4.01 -1.51
CA ILE A 77 2.23 2.85 -2.38
C ILE A 77 0.73 2.75 -2.64
N LEU A 78 0.26 3.53 -3.62
CA LEU A 78 -1.16 3.60 -3.99
C LEU A 78 -1.56 2.52 -5.00
N GLY A 79 -2.87 2.26 -5.09
CA GLY A 79 -3.45 1.39 -6.13
C GLY A 79 -3.28 -0.11 -5.88
N THR A 80 -3.01 -0.52 -4.64
CA THR A 80 -2.72 -1.92 -4.28
C THR A 80 -3.95 -2.74 -3.91
N THR A 81 -5.11 -2.11 -3.72
CA THR A 81 -6.37 -2.76 -3.32
C THR A 81 -6.70 -3.94 -4.25
N GLY A 82 -6.84 -5.13 -3.65
CA GLY A 82 -7.20 -6.36 -4.37
C GLY A 82 -6.07 -6.97 -5.23
N GLN A 83 -4.86 -6.41 -5.17
CA GLN A 83 -3.67 -6.93 -5.86
C GLN A 83 -2.66 -7.47 -4.84
N ILE A 84 -2.21 -6.59 -3.95
CA ILE A 84 -1.25 -6.91 -2.89
C ILE A 84 -1.67 -6.24 -1.60
N THR A 85 -1.39 -6.89 -0.48
CA THR A 85 -1.45 -6.26 0.83
C THR A 85 -0.09 -5.63 1.11
N VAL A 86 -0.11 -4.36 1.50
CA VAL A 86 1.08 -3.63 1.93
C VAL A 86 0.90 -3.31 3.40
N THR A 87 1.86 -3.72 4.22
CA THR A 87 1.85 -3.46 5.66
C THR A 87 3.12 -2.72 6.05
N ASP A 88 2.98 -1.55 6.69
CA ASP A 88 4.10 -0.88 7.35
C ASP A 88 4.47 -1.67 8.63
N ASN A 89 5.75 -2.03 8.76
CA ASN A 89 6.26 -2.81 9.89
C ASN A 89 6.69 -1.93 11.08
N GLY A 90 6.71 -0.60 10.91
CA GLY A 90 7.11 0.35 11.94
C GLY A 90 8.62 0.46 12.18
N ASP A 91 9.42 -0.38 11.52
CA ASP A 91 10.89 -0.40 11.61
C ASP A 91 11.59 0.23 10.40
N GLY A 92 10.82 0.91 9.53
CA GLY A 92 11.31 1.47 8.28
C GLY A 92 11.20 0.54 7.08
N THR A 93 10.67 -0.67 7.28
CA THR A 93 10.38 -1.62 6.19
C THR A 93 8.88 -1.79 5.96
N VAL A 94 8.53 -2.35 4.80
CA VAL A 94 7.16 -2.78 4.48
C VAL A 94 7.16 -4.27 4.13
N THR A 95 6.07 -4.95 4.48
CA THR A 95 5.79 -6.31 4.02
C THR A 95 4.83 -6.25 2.83
N LEU A 96 5.19 -6.94 1.74
CA LEU A 96 4.32 -7.15 0.59
C LEU A 96 3.85 -8.61 0.59
N SER A 97 2.53 -8.82 0.53
CA SER A 97 1.94 -10.14 0.43
C SER A 97 0.78 -10.15 -0.56
N ASP A 98 0.38 -11.33 -1.01
CA ASP A 98 -0.83 -11.46 -1.83
C ASP A 98 -2.03 -10.93 -1.05
N ALA A 99 -2.88 -10.13 -1.71
CA ALA A 99 -4.19 -9.83 -1.17
C ALA A 99 -5.08 -11.07 -1.39
N PRO A 100 -5.56 -11.77 -0.34
CA PRO A 100 -6.49 -12.87 -0.53
C PRO A 100 -7.82 -12.29 -1.02
N ASN A 101 -7.99 -12.23 -2.34
CA ASN A 101 -9.25 -11.88 -2.95
C ASN A 101 -10.12 -13.14 -3.04
N THR A 102 -10.49 -13.60 -1.84
CA THR A 102 -11.15 -14.85 -1.58
C THR A 102 -12.57 -14.59 -1.10
N THR A 103 -13.54 -15.11 -1.85
CA THR A 103 -14.96 -15.03 -1.52
C THR A 103 -15.44 -16.41 -1.12
N ARG A 104 -16.01 -16.51 0.09
CA ARG A 104 -16.64 -17.75 0.57
C ARG A 104 -18.14 -17.65 0.38
N ILE A 105 -18.71 -18.64 -0.30
CA ILE A 105 -20.14 -18.74 -0.58
C ILE A 105 -20.71 -19.96 0.13
N THR A 106 -21.85 -19.78 0.78
CA THR A 106 -22.64 -20.84 1.41
C THR A 106 -24.05 -20.88 0.81
N ASN A 107 -24.87 -21.80 1.28
CA ASN A 107 -26.27 -21.90 0.85
C ASN A 107 -27.07 -20.61 1.16
N ALA A 108 -26.72 -19.84 2.19
CA ALA A 108 -27.37 -18.58 2.52
C ALA A 108 -27.15 -17.48 1.47
N ASP A 109 -26.09 -17.61 0.66
CA ASP A 109 -25.70 -16.65 -0.36
C ASP A 109 -26.29 -17.01 -1.74
N SER A 110 -26.98 -18.16 -1.86
CA SER A 110 -27.52 -18.68 -3.11
C SER A 110 -28.92 -18.09 -3.41
N PRO A 111 -29.18 -17.53 -4.61
CA PRO A 111 -28.26 -17.42 -5.74
C PRO A 111 -27.23 -16.31 -5.55
N TYR A 112 -25.95 -16.62 -5.80
CA TYR A 112 -24.86 -15.66 -5.73
C TYR A 112 -24.60 -15.03 -7.10
N THR A 113 -24.36 -13.72 -7.15
CA THR A 113 -23.90 -13.05 -8.38
C THR A 113 -22.45 -12.62 -8.19
N THR A 114 -21.55 -13.09 -9.07
CA THR A 114 -20.12 -12.78 -8.98
C THR A 114 -19.87 -11.28 -9.06
N LEU A 115 -18.84 -10.80 -8.38
CA LEU A 115 -18.38 -9.41 -8.47
C LEU A 115 -17.17 -9.30 -9.40
N SER A 116 -16.98 -8.13 -10.00
CA SER A 116 -15.83 -7.86 -10.88
C SER A 116 -14.47 -7.95 -10.18
N ASN A 117 -14.46 -7.83 -8.85
CA ASN A 117 -13.29 -8.04 -8.03
C ASN A 117 -13.12 -9.48 -7.55
N ASP A 118 -14.09 -10.39 -7.65
CA ASP A 118 -13.86 -11.78 -7.21
C ASP A 118 -12.71 -12.43 -7.99
N ARG A 119 -11.82 -13.16 -7.30
CA ARG A 119 -10.76 -13.94 -7.94
C ARG A 119 -10.81 -15.40 -7.56
N ASN A 120 -10.89 -15.70 -6.27
CA ASN A 120 -10.98 -17.06 -5.76
C ASN A 120 -12.30 -17.23 -5.03
N ILE A 121 -13.22 -18.00 -5.60
CA ILE A 121 -14.54 -18.24 -5.03
C ILE A 121 -14.59 -19.69 -4.54
N PHE A 122 -14.80 -19.87 -3.24
CA PHE A 122 -14.95 -21.19 -2.62
C PHE A 122 -16.38 -21.35 -2.14
N THR A 123 -17.08 -22.31 -2.73
CA THR A 123 -18.49 -22.58 -2.43
C THR A 123 -18.61 -23.84 -1.58
N ASN A 124 -19.29 -23.76 -0.45
CA ASN A 124 -19.64 -24.94 0.33
C ASN A 124 -21.08 -25.40 0.02
N THR A 125 -21.21 -26.49 -0.72
CA THR A 125 -22.49 -27.12 -1.07
C THR A 125 -22.95 -28.21 -0.09
N ASP A 126 -22.33 -28.36 1.09
CA ASP A 126 -22.60 -29.46 2.03
C ASP A 126 -24.08 -29.54 2.45
N ASN A 127 -24.77 -28.40 2.52
CA ASN A 127 -26.17 -28.34 2.93
C ASN A 127 -27.13 -28.43 1.75
N ASP A 128 -26.87 -27.65 0.69
CA ASP A 128 -27.76 -27.52 -0.47
C ASP A 128 -26.94 -27.19 -1.74
N PRO A 129 -27.49 -27.45 -2.96
CA PRO A 129 -26.92 -26.94 -4.20
C PRO A 129 -26.84 -25.41 -4.24
N ILE A 130 -25.77 -24.87 -4.83
CA ILE A 130 -25.55 -23.42 -4.98
C ILE A 130 -25.79 -23.02 -6.43
N ILE A 131 -26.51 -21.92 -6.63
CA ILE A 131 -26.64 -21.27 -7.94
C ILE A 131 -25.72 -20.04 -7.94
N MET A 132 -24.90 -19.93 -8.98
CA MET A 132 -24.00 -18.80 -9.19
C MET A 132 -24.24 -18.20 -10.56
N ASN A 133 -24.51 -16.90 -10.61
CA ASN A 133 -24.70 -16.14 -11.83
C ASN A 133 -23.45 -15.33 -12.12
N LEU A 134 -22.86 -15.54 -13.30
CA LEU A 134 -21.72 -14.75 -13.76
C LEU A 134 -22.19 -13.34 -14.13
N VAL A 135 -21.36 -12.32 -13.89
CA VAL A 135 -21.58 -10.97 -14.41
C VAL A 135 -21.07 -10.84 -15.85
N VAL A 136 -21.32 -9.68 -16.45
CA VAL A 136 -20.68 -9.30 -17.72
C VAL A 136 -19.19 -9.29 -17.54
N GLY A 137 -18.50 -10.04 -18.39
CA GLY A 137 -17.05 -10.12 -18.35
C GLY A 137 -16.40 -8.81 -18.73
N SER A 138 -15.18 -8.60 -18.25
CA SER A 138 -14.32 -7.51 -18.69
C SER A 138 -12.94 -8.07 -18.94
N LYS A 139 -12.27 -7.55 -19.97
CA LYS A 139 -10.97 -8.06 -20.40
C LYS A 139 -9.97 -8.12 -19.25
N GLY A 140 -9.30 -9.27 -19.11
CA GLY A 140 -8.27 -9.55 -18.10
C GLY A 140 -8.82 -9.95 -16.73
N ILE A 141 -10.13 -10.13 -16.59
CA ILE A 141 -10.73 -10.71 -15.38
C ILE A 141 -10.72 -12.23 -15.48
N TYR A 142 -10.37 -12.88 -14.38
CA TYR A 142 -10.55 -14.32 -14.20
C TYR A 142 -11.27 -14.63 -12.89
N HIS A 143 -11.98 -15.76 -12.88
CA HIS A 143 -12.55 -16.36 -11.69
C HIS A 143 -12.06 -17.79 -11.56
N ARG A 144 -11.48 -18.13 -10.41
CA ARG A 144 -11.25 -19.50 -9.97
C ARG A 144 -12.36 -19.88 -9.01
N ILE A 145 -13.27 -20.73 -9.46
CA ILE A 145 -14.43 -21.18 -8.69
C ILE A 145 -14.19 -22.65 -8.29
N ALA A 146 -14.30 -22.93 -7.00
CA ALA A 146 -14.08 -24.26 -6.45
C ALA A 146 -15.30 -24.67 -5.62
N ASN A 147 -15.84 -25.85 -5.94
CA ASN A 147 -16.80 -26.51 -5.05
C ASN A 147 -16.06 -27.29 -3.97
N THR A 148 -16.12 -26.81 -2.73
CA THR A 148 -15.46 -27.44 -1.59
C THR A 148 -16.41 -28.29 -0.75
N GLY A 149 -17.68 -28.41 -1.15
CA GLY A 149 -18.63 -29.32 -0.51
C GLY A 149 -18.29 -30.80 -0.76
N SER A 150 -18.94 -31.67 0.01
CA SER A 150 -18.72 -33.12 0.05
C SER A 150 -20.01 -33.94 0.10
N SER A 151 -21.17 -33.27 -0.03
CA SER A 151 -22.51 -33.87 0.11
C SER A 151 -23.14 -34.33 -1.21
N GLY A 152 -22.40 -34.30 -2.32
CA GLY A 152 -22.89 -34.63 -3.66
C GLY A 152 -23.70 -33.52 -4.33
N ASN A 153 -23.72 -32.32 -3.74
CA ASN A 153 -24.44 -31.16 -4.25
C ASN A 153 -23.55 -30.34 -5.17
N ALA A 154 -24.10 -29.90 -6.31
CA ALA A 154 -23.34 -29.15 -7.30
C ALA A 154 -23.47 -27.63 -7.14
N VAL A 155 -22.46 -26.92 -7.63
CA VAL A 155 -22.57 -25.50 -8.00
C VAL A 155 -23.05 -25.42 -9.43
N THR A 156 -24.14 -24.71 -9.69
CA THR A 156 -24.61 -24.41 -11.05
C THR A 156 -24.18 -23.00 -11.42
N LEU A 157 -23.25 -22.89 -12.36
CA LEU A 157 -22.77 -21.64 -12.94
C LEU A 157 -23.63 -21.26 -14.14
N ASN A 158 -24.34 -20.14 -14.05
CA ASN A 158 -25.16 -19.60 -15.12
C ASN A 158 -24.41 -18.46 -15.83
N PRO A 159 -24.26 -18.51 -17.16
CA PRO A 159 -23.87 -17.33 -17.93
C PRO A 159 -24.93 -16.23 -17.81
N ASN A 160 -24.54 -14.98 -18.07
CA ASN A 160 -25.41 -13.81 -17.95
C ASN A 160 -26.38 -13.62 -19.14
N GLY A 161 -26.32 -14.49 -20.15
CA GLY A 161 -27.13 -14.39 -21.37
C GLY A 161 -26.51 -13.58 -22.51
N MET A 162 -25.50 -12.76 -22.24
CA MET A 162 -24.73 -11.99 -23.24
C MET A 162 -23.37 -12.62 -23.53
N ASP A 163 -22.66 -13.04 -22.48
CA ASP A 163 -21.37 -13.72 -22.55
C ASP A 163 -21.59 -15.23 -22.52
N LEU A 164 -20.92 -15.93 -23.43
CA LEU A 164 -20.89 -17.40 -23.43
C LEU A 164 -20.10 -17.92 -22.22
N LEU A 165 -20.39 -19.13 -21.79
CA LEU A 165 -19.59 -19.89 -20.82
C LEU A 165 -19.09 -21.15 -21.52
N LEU A 166 -17.76 -21.28 -21.65
CA LEU A 166 -17.09 -22.36 -22.38
C LEU A 166 -17.62 -22.50 -23.83
N GLY A 167 -17.85 -21.35 -24.49
CA GLY A 167 -18.30 -21.29 -25.87
C GLY A 167 -19.80 -21.51 -26.11
N SER A 168 -20.61 -21.61 -25.05
CA SER A 168 -22.07 -21.67 -25.20
C SER A 168 -22.79 -20.88 -24.10
N ASN A 169 -23.98 -20.34 -24.38
CA ASN A 169 -24.82 -19.73 -23.36
C ASN A 169 -25.58 -20.82 -22.58
N SER A 170 -24.84 -21.71 -21.92
CA SER A 170 -25.35 -22.85 -21.17
C SER A 170 -24.67 -22.93 -19.81
N SER A 171 -25.44 -23.37 -18.81
CA SER A 171 -24.91 -23.49 -17.46
C SER A 171 -23.93 -24.65 -17.32
N VAL A 172 -22.90 -24.46 -16.51
CA VAL A 172 -21.93 -25.51 -16.15
C VAL A 172 -22.17 -25.94 -14.71
N LYS A 173 -22.00 -27.23 -14.42
CA LYS A 173 -22.08 -27.78 -13.06
C LYS A 173 -20.70 -28.16 -12.57
N LEU A 174 -20.37 -27.74 -11.35
CA LEU A 174 -19.18 -28.19 -10.62
C LEU A 174 -19.63 -29.13 -9.51
N LEU A 175 -19.20 -30.39 -9.59
CA LEU A 175 -19.42 -31.40 -8.57
C LEU A 175 -18.42 -31.22 -7.42
N ASP A 176 -18.52 -32.06 -6.39
CA ASP A 176 -17.65 -31.99 -5.22
C ASP A 176 -16.17 -32.11 -5.61
N GLY A 177 -15.37 -31.14 -5.17
CA GLY A 177 -13.94 -31.07 -5.47
C GLY A 177 -13.60 -30.48 -6.84
N ASP A 178 -14.59 -30.23 -7.71
CA ASP A 178 -14.35 -29.61 -9.01
C ASP A 178 -13.87 -28.16 -8.84
N VAL A 179 -12.92 -27.79 -9.70
CA VAL A 179 -12.41 -26.43 -9.83
C VAL A 179 -12.51 -26.02 -11.28
N LEU A 180 -13.15 -24.89 -11.53
CA LEU A 180 -13.18 -24.24 -12.83
C LEU A 180 -12.47 -22.90 -12.74
N ILE A 181 -11.52 -22.69 -13.64
CA ILE A 181 -10.91 -21.38 -13.85
C ILE A 181 -11.43 -20.88 -15.18
N ILE A 182 -12.09 -19.74 -15.17
CA ILE A 182 -12.54 -19.04 -16.36
C ILE A 182 -11.85 -17.70 -16.48
N VAL A 183 -11.49 -17.33 -17.70
CA VAL A 183 -10.86 -16.05 -18.03
C VAL A 183 -11.69 -15.36 -19.11
N TYR A 184 -11.78 -14.04 -19.02
CA TYR A 184 -12.38 -13.20 -20.05
C TYR A 184 -11.29 -12.38 -20.75
N GLU A 185 -10.95 -12.75 -21.99
CA GLU A 185 -9.91 -12.05 -22.78
C GLU A 185 -10.47 -11.33 -24.02
N ALA A 186 -11.76 -11.48 -24.29
CA ALA A 186 -12.37 -10.94 -25.50
C ALA A 186 -12.73 -9.45 -25.36
N SER A 187 -12.79 -8.76 -26.49
CA SER A 187 -13.40 -7.42 -26.63
C SER A 187 -14.83 -7.50 -27.23
N GLY A 188 -15.42 -8.70 -27.23
CA GLY A 188 -16.72 -9.02 -27.83
C GLY A 188 -17.36 -10.25 -27.17
N PRO A 189 -18.49 -10.77 -27.67
CA PRO A 189 -19.37 -11.72 -26.98
C PRO A 189 -18.82 -13.16 -26.91
N GLU A 190 -17.50 -13.36 -27.07
CA GLU A 190 -16.90 -14.70 -27.00
C GLU A 190 -17.01 -15.28 -25.60
N GLY A 191 -17.14 -14.44 -24.56
CA GLY A 191 -17.51 -14.86 -23.22
C GLY A 191 -16.34 -15.36 -22.37
N TRP A 192 -16.69 -16.19 -21.39
CA TRP A 192 -15.82 -16.84 -20.42
C TRP A 192 -15.31 -18.18 -20.95
N TRP A 193 -13.99 -18.41 -20.88
CA TRP A 193 -13.32 -19.63 -21.35
C TRP A 193 -12.42 -20.25 -20.30
#